data_AF-I6QWL1-F1
#
_entry.id   AF-I6QWL1-F1
#
_cell.length_a   1.000
_cell.length_b   1.000
_cell.length_c   1.000
_cell.angle_alpha   90.00
_cell.angle_beta   90.00
_cell.angle_gamma   90.00
#
_symmetry.space_group_name_H-M   'P 1'
#
loop_
_entity.id
_entity.type
_entity.pdbx_description
1 polymer ?
#
loop_
_entity_poly.entity_id
_entity_poly.type
_entity_poly.pdbx_seq_one_letter_code
_entity_poly.pdbx_strand_id
1 'polypeptide(L)'
;MYRGELAISKILYAKNERLCELKKQAEIYPTALKKSLMNFFIFEAEFSLMFVKANAGVEDKYYIAGHVFRIISCLNQVLFACNNAYCINEKKAIKLLETFEHKPEKYTEKVNHIFEVLGISLFECYDMTEKLYKEVNEIVSEINNFLNEESSDERKQI
;
A
#
# COMPACT_ATOMS: atom_id res chain seq x y z
N MET A 1 3.06 -3.65 -13.07
CA MET A 1 2.65 -2.49 -13.89
C MET A 1 1.66 -2.92 -14.99
N TYR A 2 2.08 -3.67 -16.02
CA TYR A 2 1.24 -3.97 -17.20
C TYR A 2 -0.14 -4.62 -16.94
N ARG A 3 -0.26 -5.58 -16.02
CA ARG A 3 -1.55 -6.21 -15.70
C ARG A 3 -2.53 -5.23 -15.06
N GLY A 4 -2.05 -4.42 -14.11
CA GLY A 4 -2.89 -3.42 -13.44
C GLY A 4 -3.34 -2.33 -14.42
N GLU A 5 -2.47 -1.89 -15.31
CA GLU A 5 -2.81 -0.93 -16.37
C GLU A 5 -3.91 -1.48 -17.28
N LEU A 6 -3.80 -2.75 -17.71
CA LEU A 6 -4.84 -3.42 -18.48
C LEU A 6 -6.16 -3.49 -17.68
N ALA A 7 -6.08 -3.86 -16.40
CA ALA A 7 -7.24 -3.98 -15.52
C ALA A 7 -8.02 -2.66 -15.38
N ILE A 8 -7.34 -1.52 -15.26
CA ILE A 8 -8.01 -0.21 -15.08
C ILE A 8 -8.30 0.52 -16.40
N SER A 9 -7.72 0.08 -17.52
CA SER A 9 -7.87 0.75 -18.81
C SER A 9 -9.32 0.74 -19.32
N LYS A 10 -9.65 1.69 -20.19
CA LYS A 10 -10.88 1.69 -20.98
C LYS A 10 -10.59 1.19 -22.39
N ILE A 11 -11.23 0.11 -22.81
CA ILE A 11 -11.14 -0.37 -24.20
C ILE A 11 -11.90 0.63 -25.08
N LEU A 12 -11.18 1.26 -26.01
CA LEU A 12 -11.78 2.13 -27.04
C LEU A 12 -12.11 1.36 -28.32
N TYR A 13 -11.31 0.34 -28.63
CA TYR A 13 -11.51 -0.54 -29.77
C TYR A 13 -10.92 -1.92 -29.48
N ALA A 14 -11.62 -2.98 -29.90
CA ALA A 14 -11.12 -4.35 -29.91
C ALA A 14 -11.56 -5.03 -31.20
N LYS A 15 -10.61 -5.59 -31.95
CA LYS A 15 -10.89 -6.29 -33.21
C LYS A 15 -11.67 -7.60 -32.99
N ASN A 16 -11.45 -8.25 -31.85
CA ASN A 16 -12.07 -9.51 -31.44
C ASN A 16 -12.17 -9.58 -29.90
N GLU A 17 -12.81 -10.64 -29.40
CA GLU A 17 -13.10 -10.80 -27.97
C GLU A 17 -11.87 -11.08 -27.10
N ARG A 18 -10.75 -11.53 -27.69
CA ARG A 18 -9.54 -11.93 -26.95
C ARG A 18 -9.02 -10.83 -26.02
N LEU A 19 -9.04 -9.57 -26.46
CA LEU A 19 -8.60 -8.44 -25.63
C LEU A 19 -9.57 -8.20 -24.46
N CYS A 20 -10.87 -8.32 -24.70
CA CYS A 20 -11.89 -8.18 -23.68
C CYS A 20 -11.80 -9.29 -22.63
N GLU A 21 -11.55 -10.54 -23.04
CA GLU A 21 -11.31 -11.67 -22.15
C GLU A 21 -10.06 -11.47 -21.29
N LEU A 22 -8.95 -11.04 -21.90
CA LEU A 22 -7.71 -10.73 -21.18
C LEU A 22 -7.92 -9.60 -20.16
N LYS A 23 -8.70 -8.57 -20.50
CA LYS A 23 -9.04 -7.49 -19.55
C LYS A 23 -9.86 -8.01 -18.37
N LYS A 24 -10.90 -8.82 -18.63
CA LYS A 24 -11.71 -9.45 -17.56
C LYS A 24 -10.84 -10.27 -16.60
N GLN A 25 -9.87 -11.03 -17.13
CA GLN A 25 -8.92 -11.77 -16.30
C GLN A 25 -8.00 -10.85 -15.50
N ALA A 26 -7.58 -9.73 -16.07
CA ALA A 26 -6.73 -8.75 -15.39
C ALA A 26 -7.48 -8.02 -14.26
N GLU A 27 -8.77 -7.75 -14.43
CA GLU A 27 -9.66 -7.13 -13.43
C GLU A 27 -9.83 -7.99 -12.16
N ILE A 28 -9.70 -9.31 -12.29
CA ILE A 28 -9.64 -10.20 -11.12
C ILE A 28 -8.31 -9.97 -10.40
N TYR A 29 -8.39 -9.49 -9.16
CA TYR A 29 -7.24 -9.29 -8.28
C TYR A 29 -6.91 -10.60 -7.54
N PRO A 30 -5.80 -11.30 -7.85
CA PRO A 30 -5.56 -12.62 -7.28
C PRO A 30 -5.23 -12.57 -5.78
N THR A 31 -5.84 -13.43 -4.98
CA THR A 31 -5.56 -13.54 -3.52
C THR A 31 -4.09 -13.82 -3.21
N ALA A 32 -3.42 -14.63 -4.03
CA ALA A 32 -1.99 -14.89 -3.87
C ALA A 32 -1.13 -13.63 -4.10
N LEU A 33 -1.53 -12.78 -5.06
CA LEU A 33 -0.87 -11.49 -5.30
C LEU A 33 -1.09 -10.54 -4.12
N LYS A 34 -2.33 -10.44 -3.63
CA LYS A 34 -2.69 -9.66 -2.44
C LYS A 34 -1.78 -9.99 -1.26
N LYS A 35 -1.73 -11.27 -0.86
CA LYS A 35 -0.91 -11.74 0.26
C LYS A 35 0.58 -11.44 0.04
N SER A 36 1.09 -11.69 -1.17
CA SER A 36 2.50 -11.45 -1.49
C SER A 36 2.89 -9.97 -1.39
N LEU A 37 2.06 -9.07 -1.93
CA LEU A 37 2.30 -7.63 -1.88
C LEU A 37 2.20 -7.09 -0.46
N MET A 38 1.16 -7.48 0.29
CA MET A 38 0.98 -7.05 1.69
C MET A 38 2.20 -7.45 2.54
N ASN A 39 2.63 -8.72 2.47
CA ASN A 39 3.75 -9.22 3.25
C ASN A 39 5.07 -8.54 2.87
N PHE A 40 5.35 -8.44 1.56
CA PHE A 40 6.59 -7.86 1.08
C PHE A 40 6.71 -6.38 1.46
N PHE A 41 5.67 -5.59 1.20
CA PHE A 41 5.75 -4.15 1.41
C PHE A 41 5.59 -3.72 2.87
N ILE A 42 4.89 -4.49 3.72
CA ILE A 42 4.95 -4.26 5.18
C ILE A 42 6.37 -4.47 5.70
N PHE A 43 7.03 -5.56 5.30
CA PHE A 43 8.42 -5.81 5.67
C PHE A 43 9.36 -4.68 5.21
N GLU A 44 9.23 -4.23 3.95
CA GLU A 44 10.07 -3.15 3.43
C GLU A 44 9.82 -1.80 4.12
N ALA A 45 8.57 -1.52 4.53
CA ALA A 45 8.22 -0.35 5.32
C ALA A 45 8.86 -0.43 6.71
N GLU A 46 8.75 -1.57 7.39
CA GLU A 46 9.37 -1.80 8.70
C GLU A 46 10.90 -1.65 8.63
N PHE A 47 11.52 -2.28 7.64
CA PHE A 47 12.97 -2.21 7.43
C PHE A 47 13.46 -0.77 7.22
N SER A 48 12.73 0.01 6.43
CA SER A 48 13.04 1.43 6.21
C SER A 48 12.82 2.26 7.48
N LEU A 49 11.78 1.96 8.26
CA LEU A 49 11.49 2.62 9.53
C LEU A 49 12.62 2.41 10.56
N MET A 50 13.26 1.24 10.57
CA MET A 50 14.44 0.98 11.40
C MET A 50 15.58 1.96 11.12
N PHE A 51 15.82 2.31 9.84
CA PHE A 51 16.84 3.28 9.47
C PHE A 51 16.46 4.71 9.85
N VAL A 52 15.19 5.09 9.69
CA VAL A 52 14.69 6.39 10.14
C VAL A 52 14.93 6.55 11.65
N LYS A 53 14.55 5.53 12.43
CA LYS A 53 14.75 5.52 13.89
C LYS A 53 16.22 5.66 14.27
N ALA A 54 17.08 4.86 13.66
CA ALA A 54 18.51 4.83 13.99
C ALA A 54 19.23 6.14 13.64
N ASN A 55 18.70 6.92 12.69
CA ASN A 55 19.31 8.14 12.19
C ASN A 55 18.52 9.42 12.53
N ALA A 56 17.45 9.35 13.32
CA ALA A 56 16.64 10.54 13.67
C ALA A 56 17.42 11.59 14.48
N GLY A 57 18.47 11.19 15.20
CA GLY A 57 19.40 12.10 15.91
C GLY A 57 20.56 12.60 15.05
N VAL A 58 20.68 12.13 13.80
CA VAL A 58 21.67 12.57 12.82
C VAL A 58 20.97 13.53 11.88
N GLU A 59 21.47 14.75 11.69
CA GLU A 59 20.83 15.77 10.85
C GLU A 59 20.93 15.50 9.33
N ASP A 60 20.86 14.24 8.90
CA ASP A 60 20.83 13.84 7.48
C ASP A 60 19.39 13.77 6.96
N LYS A 61 18.80 14.96 6.75
CA LYS A 61 17.44 15.08 6.25
C LYS A 61 17.25 14.43 4.87
N TYR A 62 18.30 14.39 4.04
CA TYR A 62 18.24 13.78 2.71
C TYR A 62 18.05 12.26 2.82
N TYR A 63 18.87 11.60 3.63
CA TYR A 63 18.78 10.16 3.86
C TYR A 63 17.43 9.78 4.50
N ILE A 64 16.98 10.55 5.51
CA ILE A 64 15.68 10.32 6.15
C ILE A 64 14.53 10.54 5.17
N ALA A 65 14.56 11.58 4.34
CA ALA A 65 13.54 11.81 3.31
C ALA A 65 13.42 10.64 2.33
N GLY A 66 14.54 10.05 1.92
CA GLY A 66 14.54 8.85 1.08
C GLY A 66 13.82 7.67 1.72
N HIS A 67 14.09 7.40 3.01
CA HIS A 67 13.42 6.32 3.73
C HIS A 67 11.96 6.62 4.01
N VAL A 68 11.59 7.84 4.41
CA VAL A 68 10.19 8.22 4.63
C VAL A 68 9.39 8.09 3.34
N PHE A 69 9.92 8.55 2.20
CA PHE A 69 9.29 8.35 0.91
C PHE A 69 9.10 6.87 0.58
N ARG A 70 10.11 6.02 0.85
CA ARG A 70 10.05 4.57 0.65
C ARG A 70 8.97 3.94 1.54
N ILE A 71 8.91 4.30 2.82
CA ILE A 71 7.90 3.81 3.78
C ILE A 71 6.50 4.12 3.25
N ILE A 72 6.21 5.39 2.95
CA ILE A 72 4.88 5.80 2.46
C ILE A 72 4.54 5.11 1.13
N SER A 73 5.51 4.95 0.22
CA SER A 73 5.31 4.22 -1.03
C SER A 73 4.96 2.74 -0.80
N CYS A 74 5.61 2.10 0.17
CA CYS A 74 5.29 0.72 0.56
C CYS A 74 3.90 0.62 1.20
N LEU A 75 3.57 1.52 2.13
CA LEU A 75 2.24 1.57 2.76
C LEU A 75 1.12 1.79 1.73
N ASN A 76 1.36 2.62 0.71
CA ASN A 76 0.43 2.76 -0.42
C ASN A 76 0.21 1.40 -1.10
N GLN A 77 1.27 0.67 -1.49
CA GLN A 77 1.14 -0.65 -2.12
C GLN A 77 0.32 -1.63 -1.26
N VAL A 78 0.56 -1.63 0.05
CA VAL A 78 -0.19 -2.45 1.01
C VAL A 78 -1.67 -2.07 1.00
N LEU A 79 -2.00 -0.79 1.16
CA LEU A 79 -3.40 -0.33 1.19
C LEU A 79 -4.13 -0.59 -0.15
N PHE A 80 -3.45 -0.47 -1.28
CA PHE A 80 -4.01 -0.87 -2.57
C PHE A 80 -4.32 -2.37 -2.60
N ALA A 81 -3.40 -3.22 -2.14
CA ALA A 81 -3.62 -4.66 -2.06
C ALA A 81 -4.75 -5.03 -1.07
N CYS A 82 -4.83 -4.35 0.07
CA CYS A 82 -5.91 -4.51 1.05
C CYS A 82 -7.30 -4.33 0.40
N ASN A 83 -7.42 -3.38 -0.52
CA ASN A 83 -8.65 -3.04 -1.24
C ASN A 83 -8.79 -3.73 -2.61
N ASN A 84 -8.00 -4.78 -2.90
CA ASN A 84 -8.02 -5.50 -4.18
C ASN A 84 -7.81 -4.59 -5.41
N ALA A 85 -7.06 -3.50 -5.24
CA ALA A 85 -6.79 -2.52 -6.26
C ALA A 85 -5.32 -2.55 -6.69
N TYR A 86 -5.06 -2.24 -7.96
CA TYR A 86 -3.69 -2.15 -8.46
C TYR A 86 -3.13 -0.74 -8.24
N CYS A 87 -2.02 -0.63 -7.51
CA CYS A 87 -1.24 0.60 -7.44
C CYS A 87 -0.40 0.74 -8.72
N ILE A 88 -0.77 1.66 -9.60
CA ILE A 88 -0.13 1.81 -10.93
C ILE A 88 1.08 2.74 -10.88
N ASN A 89 1.00 3.80 -10.09
CA ASN A 89 2.07 4.77 -9.84
C ASN A 89 1.78 5.54 -8.56
N GLU A 90 2.76 6.32 -8.11
CA GLU A 90 2.73 7.11 -6.89
C GLU A 90 1.91 8.41 -7.07
N LYS A 91 1.77 8.87 -8.31
CA LYS A 91 1.09 10.13 -8.62
C LYS A 91 -0.38 10.04 -8.24
N LYS A 92 -0.79 10.91 -7.31
CA LYS A 92 -2.16 10.97 -6.75
C LYS A 92 -2.59 9.68 -6.03
N ALA A 93 -1.67 8.76 -5.72
CA ALA A 93 -1.98 7.52 -5.02
C ALA A 93 -2.65 7.80 -3.66
N ILE A 94 -2.10 8.72 -2.87
CA ILE A 94 -2.64 9.10 -1.55
C ILE A 94 -4.06 9.68 -1.65
N LYS A 95 -4.33 10.48 -2.70
CA LYS A 95 -5.65 11.07 -2.93
C LYS A 95 -6.68 10.02 -3.34
N LEU A 96 -6.26 9.02 -4.13
CA LEU A 96 -7.11 7.90 -4.51
C LEU A 96 -7.40 7.00 -3.30
N LEU A 97 -6.37 6.75 -2.47
CA LEU A 97 -6.53 5.96 -1.24
C LEU A 97 -7.55 6.56 -0.30
N GLU A 98 -7.72 7.89 -0.27
CA GLU A 98 -8.77 8.53 0.55
C GLU A 98 -10.20 8.05 0.20
N THR A 99 -10.42 7.52 -1.01
CA THR A 99 -11.73 6.99 -1.42
C THR A 99 -11.90 5.50 -1.13
N PHE A 100 -10.89 4.83 -0.57
CA PHE A 100 -10.92 3.39 -0.31
C PHE A 100 -11.60 3.08 1.03
N GLU A 101 -12.05 1.84 1.19
CA GLU A 101 -12.68 1.35 2.41
C GLU A 101 -11.64 1.08 3.49
N HIS A 102 -10.65 0.22 3.20
CA HIS A 102 -9.61 -0.14 4.15
C HIS A 102 -8.46 0.85 4.07
N LYS A 103 -8.47 1.85 4.95
CA LYS A 103 -7.43 2.86 5.07
C LYS A 103 -7.41 3.47 6.48
N PRO A 104 -6.29 4.05 6.90
CA PRO A 104 -6.29 4.91 8.07
C PRO A 104 -7.18 6.15 7.87
N GLU A 105 -7.80 6.64 8.94
CA GLU A 105 -8.57 7.89 8.88
C GLU A 105 -7.68 9.08 8.49
N LYS A 106 -8.22 9.94 7.62
CA LYS A 106 -7.54 11.17 7.16
C LYS A 106 -6.14 10.89 6.58
N TYR A 107 -6.03 9.82 5.80
CA TYR A 107 -4.74 9.30 5.33
C TYR A 107 -3.92 10.38 4.60
N THR A 108 -4.55 11.12 3.69
CA THR A 108 -3.89 12.20 2.94
C THR A 108 -3.35 13.29 3.85
N GLU A 109 -4.11 13.69 4.88
CA GLU A 109 -3.69 14.72 5.84
C GLU A 109 -2.47 14.23 6.65
N LYS A 110 -2.52 12.99 7.16
CA LYS A 110 -1.42 12.39 7.91
C LYS A 110 -0.15 12.31 7.09
N VAL A 111 -0.24 11.84 5.83
CA VAL A 111 0.93 11.74 4.93
C VAL A 111 1.52 13.11 4.63
N ASN A 112 0.69 14.10 4.28
CA ASN A 112 1.19 15.45 4.02
C ASN A 112 1.88 16.03 5.25
N HIS A 113 1.29 15.84 6.43
CA HIS A 113 1.85 16.35 7.66
C HIS A 113 3.20 15.69 8.01
N ILE A 114 3.39 14.40 7.75
CA ILE A 114 4.70 13.72 7.87
C ILE A 114 5.79 14.44 7.05
N PHE A 115 5.48 14.84 5.82
CA PHE A 115 6.44 15.55 4.96
C PHE A 115 6.63 17.01 5.36
N GLU A 116 5.64 17.67 5.96
CA GLU A 116 5.78 19.00 6.54
C GLU A 116 6.75 18.98 7.73
N VAL A 117 6.56 18.05 8.68
CA VAL A 117 7.41 17.96 9.87
C VAL A 117 8.80 17.43 9.56
N LEU A 118 8.99 16.71 8.44
CA LEU A 118 10.32 16.25 8.00
C LEU A 118 11.34 17.39 7.90
N GLY A 119 10.90 18.56 7.42
CA GLY A 119 11.74 19.75 7.34
C GLY A 119 12.07 20.39 8.68
N ILE A 120 11.26 20.11 9.71
CA ILE A 120 11.23 20.80 11.01
C ILE A 120 11.89 19.94 12.10
N SER A 121 11.44 18.70 12.28
CA SER A 121 11.84 17.78 13.34
C SER A 121 11.86 16.33 12.84
N LEU A 122 13.05 15.72 12.80
CA LEU A 122 13.22 14.32 12.38
C LEU A 122 12.65 13.33 13.40
N PHE A 123 12.65 13.67 14.69
CA PHE A 123 12.01 12.88 15.74
C PHE A 123 10.49 12.85 15.56
N GLU A 124 9.87 14.01 15.32
CA GLU A 124 8.43 14.09 15.09
C GLU A 124 8.04 13.37 13.78
N CYS A 125 8.84 13.54 12.72
CA CYS A 125 8.67 12.82 11.47
C CYS A 125 8.71 11.29 11.68
N TYR A 126 9.67 10.79 12.46
CA TYR A 126 9.73 9.38 12.84
C TYR A 126 8.48 8.94 13.60
N ASP A 127 8.10 9.63 14.67
CA ASP A 127 6.97 9.25 15.52
C ASP A 127 5.67 9.18 14.72
N MET A 128 5.45 10.15 13.83
CA MET A 128 4.29 10.19 12.95
C MET A 128 4.30 9.08 11.92
N THR A 129 5.46 8.81 11.32
CA THR A 129 5.62 7.73 10.34
C THR A 129 5.40 6.36 10.99
N GLU A 130 5.92 6.15 12.21
CA GLU A 130 5.71 4.92 12.98
C GLU A 130 4.23 4.73 13.34
N LYS A 131 3.53 5.79 13.77
CA LYS A 131 2.10 5.73 14.05
C LYS A 131 1.32 5.30 12.81
N LEU A 132 1.58 5.91 11.66
CA LEU A 132 0.92 5.56 10.41
C LEU A 132 1.21 4.11 9.99
N TYR A 133 2.47 3.65 10.13
CA TYR A 133 2.83 2.26 9.89
C TYR A 133 2.01 1.29 10.76
N LYS A 134 1.87 1.57 12.06
CA LYS A 134 1.08 0.74 12.98
C LYS A 134 -0.39 0.65 12.57
N GLU A 135 -1.02 1.78 12.24
CA GLU A 135 -2.40 1.82 11.76
C GLU A 135 -2.60 0.97 10.48
N VAL A 136 -1.66 1.03 9.54
CA VAL A 136 -1.72 0.18 8.33
C VAL A 136 -1.50 -1.29 8.67
N ASN A 137 -0.61 -1.61 9.61
CA ASN A 137 -0.33 -2.98 10.03
C ASN A 137 -1.53 -3.63 10.76
N GLU A 138 -2.31 -2.84 11.49
CA GLU A 138 -3.59 -3.27 12.09
C GLU A 138 -4.58 -3.70 10.98
N ILE A 139 -4.76 -2.86 9.96
CA ILE A 139 -5.62 -3.18 8.79
C ILE A 139 -5.15 -4.47 8.10
N VAL A 140 -3.85 -4.65 7.91
CA VAL A 140 -3.27 -5.88 7.32
C VAL A 140 -3.61 -7.10 8.17
N SER A 141 -3.52 -6.98 9.49
CA SER A 141 -3.82 -8.06 10.43
C SER A 141 -5.30 -8.45 10.36
N GLU A 142 -6.21 -7.48 10.35
CA GLU A 142 -7.65 -7.70 10.18
C GLU A 142 -7.94 -8.46 8.88
N ILE A 143 -7.40 -7.98 7.74
CA ILE A 143 -7.61 -8.61 6.44
C ILE A 143 -7.04 -10.04 6.39
N ASN A 144 -5.87 -10.27 6.99
CA ASN A 144 -5.29 -11.61 7.04
C ASN A 144 -6.15 -12.58 7.87
N ASN A 145 -6.78 -12.11 8.94
CA ASN A 145 -7.72 -12.93 9.72
C ASN A 145 -8.91 -13.38 8.86
N PHE A 146 -9.55 -12.45 8.14
CA PHE A 146 -10.64 -12.77 7.21
C PHE A 146 -10.21 -13.78 6.13
N LEU A 147 -9.04 -13.57 5.51
CA LEU A 147 -8.52 -14.48 4.46
C LEU A 147 -8.18 -15.88 4.98
N ASN A 148 -7.88 -16.02 6.27
CA ASN A 148 -7.56 -17.31 6.87
C ASN A 148 -8.86 -18.06 7.25
N GLU A 149 -9.88 -17.35 7.74
CA GLU A 149 -11.21 -17.89 8.03
C GLU A 149 -11.87 -18.47 6.75
N GLU A 150 -11.88 -17.73 5.65
CA GLU A 150 -12.42 -18.20 4.35
C GLU A 150 -11.73 -19.49 3.88
N SER A 151 -10.40 -19.56 4.00
CA SER A 151 -9.62 -20.76 3.62
C SER A 151 -9.88 -21.97 4.52
N SER A 152 -10.40 -21.75 5.73
CA SER A 152 -10.71 -22.81 6.69
C SER A 152 -12.10 -23.38 6.46
N ASP A 153 -13.04 -22.56 5.99
CA ASP A 153 -14.40 -23.00 5.67
C ASP A 153 -14.51 -23.69 4.32
N GLU A 154 -13.72 -23.30 3.31
CA GLU A 154 -13.58 -24.06 2.06
C GLU A 154 -13.02 -25.48 2.29
N ARG A 155 -12.17 -25.66 3.32
CA ARG A 155 -11.59 -26.96 3.70
C ARG A 155 -12.53 -27.86 4.49
N LYS A 156 -13.63 -27.34 5.04
CA LYS A 156 -14.64 -28.14 5.76
C LYS A 156 -15.75 -28.67 4.85
N GLN A 157 -15.81 -28.21 3.59
CA GLN A 157 -16.81 -28.62 2.60
C GLN A 157 -16.30 -29.70 1.63
N ILE A 158 -15.09 -30.22 1.84
CA ILE A 158 -14.45 -31.34 1.12
C ILE A 158 -14.29 -32.50 2.10
#